data_AF-A0A2V2ZQM9-F1
#
_entry.id   AF-A0A2V2ZQM9-F1
#
_cell.length_a   1.000
_cell.length_b   1.000
_cell.length_c   1.000
_cell.angle_alpha   90.00
_cell.angle_beta   90.00
_cell.angle_gamma   90.00
#
_symmetry.space_group_name_H-M   'P 1'
#
loop_
_entity.id
_entity.type
_entity.pdbx_description
1 polymer ?
#
loop_
_entity_poly.entity_id
_entity_poly.type
_entity_poly.pdbx_seq_one_letter_code
_entity_poly.pdbx_strand_id
1 'polypeptide(L)'
;MFIYQLVKEYKKRFGFKNILLRNVKMNKWILFYLLTSVCFPIIISILFYFDLIIWMVLSIVVYFIILYFGGEQHKKKMIKLKPTNTLGYDVQPFRKMLSEIFSITSDEQLLRLDEIIKREISAVEYNRKYPLSDIIRQLFVALLITGLLSYAFFEIRDGNTEKATPLLAAYILVIGFTITLSGFLKQIREFGSSSYLNDISFLIHLSLLEVSIQTNPKQELEEDNYHLVLPSRKDKHK
;
A
#
# COMPACT_ATOMS: atom_id res chain seq x y z
N MET A 1 1.50 -25.90 -0.10
CA MET A 1 1.52 -25.80 1.39
C MET A 1 2.60 -24.85 1.89
N PHE A 2 3.83 -24.92 1.36
CA PHE A 2 4.94 -24.01 1.71
C PHE A 2 4.64 -22.52 1.45
N ILE A 3 4.18 -22.16 0.23
CA ILE A 3 3.84 -20.77 -0.13
C ILE A 3 2.78 -20.18 0.81
N TYR A 4 1.79 -20.98 1.20
CA TYR A 4 0.75 -20.56 2.14
C TYR A 4 1.30 -20.25 3.53
N GLN A 5 2.22 -21.09 4.04
CA GLN A 5 2.91 -20.84 5.32
C GLN A 5 3.82 -19.60 5.25
N LEU A 6 4.53 -19.42 4.12
CA LEU A 6 5.35 -18.25 3.84
C LEU A 6 4.51 -16.96 3.89
N VAL A 7 3.39 -16.93 3.16
CA VAL A 7 2.46 -15.79 3.18
C VAL A 7 1.84 -15.56 4.56
N LYS A 8 1.56 -16.62 5.32
CA LYS A 8 1.00 -16.53 6.67
C LYS A 8 1.99 -15.90 7.65
N GLU A 9 3.23 -16.35 7.67
CA GLU A 9 4.27 -15.77 8.53
C GLU A 9 4.67 -14.36 8.07
N TYR A 10 4.69 -14.12 6.75
CA TYR A 10 4.84 -12.78 6.19
C TYR A 10 3.76 -11.84 6.70
N LYS A 11 2.48 -12.22 6.58
CA LYS A 11 1.34 -11.46 7.09
C LYS A 11 1.40 -11.24 8.60
N LYS A 12 1.92 -12.21 9.37
CA LYS A 12 2.03 -12.11 10.82
C LYS A 12 3.04 -11.04 11.25
N ARG A 13 4.15 -10.87 10.52
CA ARG A 13 5.18 -9.86 10.84
C ARG A 13 4.95 -8.52 10.13
N PHE A 14 4.59 -8.56 8.84
CA PHE A 14 4.48 -7.39 7.96
C PHE A 14 3.05 -7.06 7.52
N GLY A 15 2.03 -7.71 8.07
CA GLY A 15 0.64 -7.46 7.68
C GLY A 15 0.10 -6.11 8.15
N PHE A 16 -1.05 -5.74 7.59
CA PHE A 16 -1.76 -4.48 7.83
C PHE A 16 -1.81 -4.05 9.30
N LYS A 17 -2.20 -4.97 10.21
CA LYS A 17 -2.34 -4.66 11.64
C LYS A 17 -1.04 -4.15 12.26
N ASN A 18 0.09 -4.79 11.94
CA ASN A 18 1.39 -4.41 12.50
C ASN A 18 1.92 -3.13 11.87
N ILE A 19 1.72 -2.95 10.56
CA ILE A 19 2.06 -1.71 9.87
C ILE A 19 1.25 -0.55 10.45
N LEU A 20 -0.06 -0.72 10.63
CA LEU A 20 -0.93 0.31 11.19
C LEU A 20 -0.55 0.63 12.64
N LEU A 21 -0.35 -0.37 13.49
CA LEU A 21 0.11 -0.16 14.87
C LEU A 21 1.46 0.58 14.93
N ARG A 22 2.40 0.24 14.05
CA ARG A 22 3.69 0.93 13.97
C ARG A 22 3.52 2.37 13.50
N ASN A 23 2.74 2.60 12.46
CA ASN A 23 2.49 3.94 11.92
C ASN A 23 1.82 4.84 12.95
N VAL A 24 0.88 4.30 13.74
CA VAL A 24 0.25 5.02 14.87
C VAL A 24 1.27 5.34 15.96
N LYS A 25 2.18 4.41 16.30
CA LYS A 25 3.26 4.67 17.27
C LYS A 25 4.23 5.75 16.78
N MET A 26 4.59 5.74 15.51
CA MET A 26 5.51 6.72 14.91
C MET A 26 4.87 8.09 14.67
N ASN A 27 3.59 8.12 14.33
CA ASN A 27 2.86 9.34 14.06
C ASN A 27 1.44 9.26 14.63
N LYS A 28 1.26 9.70 15.88
CA LYS A 28 -0.07 9.76 16.53
C LYS A 28 -1.09 10.57 15.72
N TRP A 29 -0.63 11.56 14.94
CA TRP A 29 -1.45 12.38 14.04
C TRP A 29 -2.08 11.58 12.89
N ILE A 30 -1.59 10.38 12.56
CA ILE A 30 -2.18 9.55 11.52
C ILE A 30 -3.62 9.15 11.84
N LEU A 31 -3.93 9.00 13.13
CA LEU A 31 -5.27 8.68 13.60
C LEU A 31 -6.23 9.86 13.39
N PHE A 32 -5.72 11.09 13.58
CA PHE A 32 -6.49 12.31 13.31
C PHE A 32 -6.83 12.42 11.83
N TYR A 33 -5.88 12.21 10.92
CA TYR A 33 -6.14 12.25 9.48
C TYR A 33 -7.15 11.17 9.02
N LEU A 34 -7.04 9.95 9.56
CA LEU A 34 -8.00 8.88 9.30
C LEU A 34 -9.40 9.27 9.78
N LEU A 35 -9.50 9.81 11.00
CA LEU A 35 -10.78 10.25 11.57
C LEU A 35 -11.39 11.38 10.74
N THR A 36 -10.60 12.39 10.35
CA THR A 36 -11.06 13.47 9.47
C THR A 36 -11.59 12.92 8.14
N SER A 37 -10.94 11.92 7.55
CA SER A 37 -11.40 11.30 6.31
C SER A 37 -12.70 10.53 6.43
N VAL A 38 -12.98 9.91 7.59
CA VAL A 38 -14.24 9.19 7.83
C VAL A 38 -15.37 10.14 8.22
N CYS A 39 -15.06 11.20 8.96
CA CYS A 39 -16.06 12.17 9.40
C CYS A 39 -16.46 13.16 8.30
N PHE A 40 -15.61 13.39 7.30
CA PHE A 40 -15.85 14.38 6.25
C PHE A 40 -17.18 14.18 5.48
N PRO A 41 -17.55 12.98 5.00
CA PRO A 41 -18.84 12.75 4.34
C PRO A 41 -20.04 13.08 5.24
N ILE A 42 -19.93 12.81 6.54
CA ILE A 42 -20.98 13.10 7.53
C ILE A 42 -21.14 14.61 7.69
N ILE A 43 -20.03 15.34 7.83
CA ILE A 43 -20.04 16.80 7.96
C ILE A 43 -20.64 17.45 6.72
N ILE A 44 -20.24 17.03 5.52
CA ILE A 44 -20.80 17.53 4.26
C ILE A 44 -22.31 17.28 4.18
N SER A 45 -22.77 16.10 4.60
CA SER A 45 -24.20 15.74 4.57
C SER A 45 -25.04 16.58 5.53
N ILE A 46 -24.50 16.87 6.72
CA ILE A 46 -25.15 17.76 7.69
C ILE A 46 -25.22 19.18 7.14
N LEU A 47 -24.12 19.69 6.59
CA LEU A 47 -24.07 21.04 6.01
C LEU A 47 -25.00 21.20 4.82
N PHE A 48 -25.15 20.16 4.00
CA PHE A 48 -26.11 20.10 2.91
C PHE A 48 -27.56 20.13 3.43
N TYR A 49 -27.87 19.39 4.49
CA TYR A 49 -29.22 19.38 5.09
C TYR A 49 -29.66 20.75 5.63
N PHE A 50 -28.71 21.54 6.15
CA PHE A 50 -28.99 22.89 6.67
C PHE A 50 -28.84 24.01 5.62
N ASP A 51 -28.65 23.66 4.33
CA ASP A 51 -28.43 24.62 3.22
C ASP A 51 -27.26 25.61 3.45
N LEU A 52 -26.24 25.18 4.19
CA LEU A 52 -25.08 26.00 4.56
C LEU A 52 -23.98 25.93 3.49
N ILE A 53 -24.26 26.42 2.28
CA ILE A 53 -23.40 26.30 1.09
C ILE A 53 -21.99 26.87 1.33
N ILE A 54 -21.87 28.05 1.96
CA ILE A 54 -20.56 28.68 2.24
C ILE A 54 -19.70 27.79 3.16
N TRP A 55 -20.30 27.20 4.18
CA TRP A 55 -19.63 26.30 5.11
C TRP A 55 -19.23 24.97 4.47
N MET A 56 -20.03 24.48 3.51
CA MET A 56 -19.71 23.30 2.72
C MET A 56 -18.46 23.52 1.87
N VAL A 57 -18.36 24.65 1.16
CA VAL A 57 -17.16 25.00 0.38
C VAL A 57 -15.94 25.15 1.28
N LEU A 58 -16.09 25.84 2.42
CA LEU A 58 -15.00 26.01 3.38
C LEU A 58 -14.50 24.67 3.92
N SER A 59 -15.40 23.74 4.25
CA SER A 59 -15.02 22.43 4.78
C SER A 59 -14.34 21.54 3.74
N ILE A 60 -14.72 21.63 2.45
CA ILE A 60 -13.98 20.98 1.35
C ILE A 60 -12.54 21.49 1.28
N VAL A 61 -12.34 22.82 1.33
CA VAL A 61 -11.00 23.43 1.27
C VAL A 61 -10.16 22.99 2.48
N VAL A 62 -10.73 23.03 3.68
CA VAL A 62 -10.05 22.57 4.91
C VAL A 62 -9.67 21.09 4.82
N TYR A 63 -10.54 20.25 4.28
CA TYR A 63 -10.27 18.83 4.08
C TYR A 63 -9.04 18.58 3.21
N PHE A 64 -8.94 19.26 2.06
CA PHE A 64 -7.78 19.14 1.19
C PHE A 64 -6.49 19.63 1.85
N ILE A 65 -6.54 20.73 2.60
CA ILE A 65 -5.40 21.25 3.35
C ILE A 65 -4.92 20.24 4.39
N ILE A 66 -5.83 19.66 5.18
CA ILE A 66 -5.50 18.66 6.21
C ILE A 66 -4.88 17.42 5.58
N LEU A 67 -5.44 16.92 4.47
CA LEU A 67 -4.88 15.77 3.76
C LEU A 67 -3.49 16.06 3.19
N TYR A 68 -3.29 17.23 2.57
CA TYR A 68 -2.01 17.61 1.99
C TYR A 68 -0.91 17.69 3.04
N PHE A 69 -1.14 18.45 4.12
CA PHE A 69 -0.17 18.55 5.22
C PHE A 69 0.03 17.21 5.93
N GLY A 70 -1.02 16.40 6.09
CA GLY A 70 -0.92 15.08 6.68
C GLY A 70 -0.06 14.12 5.86
N GLY A 71 -0.22 14.12 4.54
CA GLY A 71 0.59 13.33 3.62
C GLY A 71 2.07 13.71 3.67
N GLU A 72 2.37 15.00 3.58
CA GLU A 72 3.73 15.52 3.65
C GLU A 72 4.41 15.23 5.00
N GLN A 73 3.72 15.44 6.12
CA GLN A 73 4.26 15.11 7.44
C GLN A 73 4.53 13.63 7.60
N HIS A 74 3.61 12.77 7.13
CA HIS A 74 3.79 11.33 7.20
C HIS A 74 5.01 10.88 6.39
N LYS A 75 5.16 11.38 5.15
CA LYS A 75 6.30 11.07 4.28
C LYS A 75 7.63 11.50 4.92
N LYS A 76 7.70 12.73 5.43
CA LYS A 76 8.91 13.25 6.09
C LYS A 76 9.30 12.44 7.33
N LYS A 77 8.34 12.03 8.16
CA LYS A 77 8.61 11.20 9.34
C LYS A 77 9.03 9.78 8.96
N MET A 78 8.45 9.17 7.93
CA MET A 78 8.86 7.86 7.45
C MET A 78 10.31 7.84 6.97
N ILE A 79 10.75 8.85 6.23
CA ILE A 79 12.13 8.95 5.73
C ILE A 79 13.12 9.14 6.88
N LYS A 80 12.81 10.01 7.85
CA LYS A 80 13.72 10.31 8.97
C LYS A 80 13.88 9.15 9.95
N LEU A 81 12.82 8.41 10.21
CA LEU A 81 12.80 7.42 11.30
C LEU A 81 13.34 6.04 10.91
N LYS A 82 13.58 5.77 9.61
CA LYS A 82 14.02 4.46 9.07
C LYS A 82 13.54 3.26 9.91
N PRO A 83 12.22 3.07 10.03
CA PRO A 83 11.69 2.22 11.09
C PRO A 83 12.15 0.77 10.90
N THR A 84 12.60 0.12 11.98
CA THR A 84 12.89 -1.30 11.94
C THR A 84 11.67 -2.08 11.42
N ASN A 85 11.91 -3.03 10.51
CA ASN A 85 10.88 -3.80 9.79
C ASN A 85 10.09 -3.03 8.71
N THR A 86 10.54 -1.87 8.23
CA THR A 86 9.95 -1.24 7.02
C THR A 86 10.64 -1.73 5.76
N LEU A 87 9.84 -2.40 4.93
CA LEU A 87 10.28 -3.12 3.73
C LEU A 87 10.85 -2.23 2.62
N GLY A 88 10.57 -0.93 2.66
CA GLY A 88 11.13 0.04 1.70
C GLY A 88 12.54 0.54 2.04
N TYR A 89 13.07 0.22 3.24
CA TYR A 89 14.33 0.82 3.73
C TYR A 89 15.33 -0.18 4.32
N ASP A 90 14.91 -1.40 4.68
CA ASP A 90 15.79 -2.42 5.28
C ASP A 90 15.30 -3.85 4.98
N VAL A 91 16.15 -4.63 4.31
CA VAL A 91 15.88 -6.03 3.90
C VAL A 91 16.26 -7.03 4.99
N GLN A 92 17.04 -6.62 5.99
CA GLN A 92 17.50 -7.53 7.05
C GLN A 92 16.37 -8.23 7.83
N PRO A 93 15.25 -7.55 8.18
CA PRO A 93 14.12 -8.20 8.84
C PRO A 93 13.49 -9.33 8.02
N PHE A 94 13.50 -9.18 6.70
CA PHE A 94 13.00 -10.19 5.76
C PHE A 94 13.99 -11.35 5.64
N ARG A 95 15.29 -11.08 5.48
CA ARG A 95 16.33 -12.13 5.49
C ARG A 95 16.32 -12.92 6.79
N LYS A 96 16.20 -12.25 7.93
CA LYS A 96 16.13 -12.89 9.25
C LYS A 96 14.92 -13.80 9.40
N MET A 97 13.75 -13.39 8.87
CA MET A 97 12.57 -14.28 8.81
C MET A 97 12.87 -15.54 7.99
N LEU A 98 13.44 -15.38 6.79
CA LEU A 98 13.72 -16.50 5.89
C LEU A 98 14.75 -17.47 6.48
N SER A 99 15.79 -16.95 7.13
CA SER A 99 16.82 -17.78 7.77
C SER A 99 16.32 -18.48 9.04
N GLU A 100 15.57 -17.79 9.90
CA GLU A 100 15.11 -18.34 11.19
C GLU A 100 13.97 -19.35 11.03
N ILE A 101 13.02 -19.12 10.12
CA ILE A 101 11.80 -19.93 10.01
C ILE A 101 11.92 -20.99 8.92
N PHE A 102 12.53 -20.63 7.79
CA PHE A 102 12.57 -21.49 6.60
C PHE A 102 13.96 -22.03 6.29
N SER A 103 14.98 -21.68 7.09
CA SER A 103 16.38 -22.08 6.91
C SER A 103 16.94 -21.78 5.51
N ILE A 104 16.42 -20.73 4.87
CA ILE A 104 16.90 -20.27 3.56
C ILE A 104 18.08 -19.33 3.79
N THR A 105 19.27 -19.76 3.39
CA THR A 105 20.52 -19.01 3.60
C THR A 105 21.30 -18.75 2.32
N SER A 106 21.05 -19.54 1.26
CA SER A 106 21.74 -19.44 -0.03
C SER A 106 20.98 -18.59 -1.05
N ASP A 107 21.71 -17.84 -1.88
CA ASP A 107 21.16 -17.07 -2.99
C ASP A 107 20.47 -17.95 -4.05
N GLU A 108 20.95 -19.18 -4.26
CA GLU A 108 20.29 -20.15 -5.16
C GLU A 108 18.92 -20.58 -4.62
N GLN A 109 18.79 -20.73 -3.30
CA GLN A 109 17.51 -21.07 -2.67
C GLN A 109 16.52 -19.91 -2.78
N LEU A 110 16.99 -18.66 -2.70
CA LEU A 110 16.19 -17.47 -2.92
C LEU A 110 15.71 -17.36 -4.38
N LEU A 111 16.57 -17.66 -5.35
CA LEU A 111 16.20 -17.68 -6.78
C LEU A 111 15.14 -18.74 -7.10
N ARG A 112 15.29 -19.96 -6.55
CA ARG A 112 14.29 -21.03 -6.70
C ARG A 112 12.95 -20.64 -6.05
N LEU A 113 13.00 -19.96 -4.90
CA LEU A 113 11.81 -19.45 -4.24
C LEU A 113 11.09 -18.40 -5.10
N ASP A 114 11.82 -17.46 -5.70
CA ASP A 114 11.26 -16.45 -6.59
C ASP A 114 10.60 -17.06 -7.83
N GLU A 115 11.23 -18.07 -8.44
CA GLU A 115 10.65 -18.76 -9.60
C GLU A 115 9.31 -19.44 -9.26
N ILE A 116 9.24 -20.10 -8.10
CA ILE A 116 8.00 -20.72 -7.60
C ILE A 116 6.93 -19.66 -7.32
N ILE A 117 7.31 -18.52 -6.74
CA ILE A 117 6.39 -17.40 -6.47
C ILE A 117 5.85 -16.82 -7.78
N LYS A 118 6.69 -16.60 -8.80
CA LYS A 118 6.27 -16.09 -10.12
C LYS A 118 5.28 -17.03 -10.81
N ARG A 119 5.49 -18.34 -10.73
CA ARG A 119 4.54 -19.33 -11.25
C ARG A 119 3.20 -19.24 -10.54
N GLU A 120 3.19 -19.11 -9.21
CA GLU A 120 1.96 -18.95 -8.44
C GLU A 120 1.22 -17.64 -8.78
N ILE A 121 1.94 -16.52 -8.91
CA ILE A 121 1.36 -15.23 -9.33
C ILE A 121 0.72 -15.37 -10.72
N SER A 122 1.42 -15.97 -11.68
CA SER A 122 0.91 -16.16 -13.03
C SER A 122 -0.35 -17.04 -13.08
N ALA A 123 -0.44 -18.06 -12.21
CA ALA A 123 -1.62 -18.91 -12.07
C ALA A 123 -2.81 -18.13 -11.49
N VAL A 124 -2.56 -17.24 -10.51
CA VAL A 124 -3.59 -16.37 -9.93
C VAL A 124 -4.07 -15.32 -10.93
N GLU A 125 -3.18 -14.72 -11.72
CA GLU A 125 -3.53 -13.77 -12.77
C GLU A 125 -4.32 -14.42 -13.91
N TYR A 126 -3.94 -15.62 -14.32
CA TYR A 126 -4.68 -16.39 -15.31
C TYR A 126 -6.14 -16.62 -14.89
N ASN A 127 -6.36 -16.96 -13.61
CA ASN A 127 -7.70 -17.13 -13.04
C ASN A 127 -8.50 -15.82 -12.92
N ARG A 128 -7.84 -14.66 -12.95
CA ARG A 128 -8.46 -13.32 -12.91
C ARG A 128 -8.78 -12.72 -14.27
N LYS A 129 -8.36 -13.37 -15.37
CA LYS A 129 -8.42 -12.80 -16.73
C LYS A 129 -9.84 -12.42 -17.20
N TYR A 130 -10.88 -12.93 -16.54
CA TYR A 130 -12.27 -12.57 -16.82
C TYR A 130 -12.98 -12.01 -15.59
N PRO A 131 -12.94 -10.69 -15.35
CA PRO A 131 -13.61 -10.05 -14.22
C PRO A 131 -15.11 -9.84 -14.48
N LEU A 132 -15.81 -10.81 -15.09
CA LEU A 132 -17.24 -10.68 -15.42
C LEU A 132 -18.08 -10.38 -14.18
N SER A 133 -17.77 -11.01 -13.04
CA SER A 133 -18.42 -10.75 -11.76
C SER A 133 -18.23 -9.30 -11.30
N ASP A 134 -17.04 -8.73 -11.48
CA ASP A 134 -16.76 -7.35 -11.09
C ASP A 134 -17.48 -6.36 -12.01
N ILE A 135 -17.51 -6.63 -13.32
CA ILE A 135 -18.23 -5.80 -14.30
C ILE A 135 -19.73 -5.78 -13.99
N ILE A 136 -20.35 -6.96 -13.77
CA ILE A 136 -21.78 -7.06 -13.44
C ILE A 136 -22.09 -6.31 -12.14
N ARG A 137 -21.22 -6.45 -11.13
CA ARG A 137 -21.38 -5.75 -9.85
C ARG A 137 -21.29 -4.24 -9.99
N GLN A 138 -20.33 -3.74 -10.76
CA GLN A 138 -20.18 -2.30 -11.03
C GLN A 138 -21.37 -1.75 -11.81
N LEU A 139 -21.85 -2.48 -12.81
CA LEU A 139 -23.02 -2.10 -13.59
C LEU A 139 -24.27 -1.99 -12.72
N PHE A 140 -24.48 -2.94 -11.80
CA PHE A 140 -25.61 -2.93 -10.88
C PHE A 140 -25.58 -1.71 -9.94
N VAL A 141 -24.41 -1.40 -9.36
CA VAL A 141 -24.25 -0.21 -8.50
C VAL A 141 -24.47 1.08 -9.31
N ALA A 142 -23.93 1.15 -10.53
CA ALA A 142 -24.12 2.31 -11.40
C ALA A 142 -25.60 2.52 -11.76
N LEU A 143 -26.34 1.44 -12.02
CA LEU A 143 -27.77 1.50 -12.32
C LEU A 143 -28.57 2.07 -11.14
N LEU A 144 -28.27 1.64 -9.91
CA LEU A 144 -28.93 2.16 -8.70
C LEU A 144 -28.63 3.65 -8.46
N ILE A 145 -27.37 4.06 -8.61
CA ILE A 145 -26.95 5.46 -8.43
C ILE A 145 -27.61 6.35 -9.48
N THR A 146 -27.60 5.91 -10.75
CA THR A 146 -28.20 6.64 -11.86
C THR A 146 -29.72 6.70 -11.76
N GLY A 147 -30.36 5.62 -11.29
CA GLY A 147 -31.79 5.56 -11.05
C GLY A 147 -32.24 6.51 -9.93
N LEU A 148 -31.51 6.56 -8.82
CA LEU A 148 -31.76 7.50 -7.73
C LEU A 148 -31.65 8.95 -8.20
N LEU A 149 -30.61 9.27 -8.97
CA LEU A 149 -30.41 10.61 -9.53
C LEU A 149 -31.54 10.99 -10.50
N SER A 150 -31.91 10.07 -11.39
CA SER A 150 -32.97 10.28 -12.37
C SER A 150 -34.30 10.54 -11.67
N TYR A 151 -34.62 9.76 -10.65
CA TYR A 151 -35.84 9.94 -9.86
C TYR A 151 -35.86 11.29 -9.13
N ALA A 152 -34.73 11.70 -8.54
CA ALA A 152 -34.61 13.02 -7.92
C ALA A 152 -34.86 14.15 -8.93
N PHE A 153 -34.32 14.07 -10.15
CA PHE A 153 -34.57 15.06 -11.19
C PHE A 153 -36.01 15.06 -11.72
N PHE A 154 -36.66 13.90 -11.78
CA PHE A 154 -38.08 13.83 -12.13
C PHE A 154 -38.95 14.55 -11.10
N GLU A 155 -38.71 14.36 -9.81
CA GLU A 155 -39.45 15.07 -8.75
C GLU A 155 -39.18 16.59 -8.79
N ILE A 156 -37.97 17.04 -9.16
CA ILE A 156 -37.68 18.48 -9.38
C ILE A 156 -38.49 19.01 -10.55
N ARG A 157 -38.50 18.29 -11.68
CA ARG A 157 -39.23 18.69 -12.89
C ARG A 157 -40.73 18.79 -12.62
N ASP A 158 -41.26 17.87 -11.82
CA ASP A 158 -42.68 17.81 -11.47
C ASP A 158 -43.03 18.82 -10.35
N GLY A 159 -42.07 19.65 -9.91
CA GLY A 159 -42.27 20.75 -8.96
C GLY A 159 -42.29 20.34 -7.49
N ASN A 160 -41.98 19.07 -7.18
CA ASN A 160 -42.07 18.50 -5.85
C ASN A 160 -40.76 18.66 -5.07
N THR A 161 -40.40 19.91 -4.80
CA THR A 161 -39.11 20.28 -4.19
C THR A 161 -38.90 19.67 -2.80
N GLU A 162 -39.99 19.47 -2.04
CA GLU A 162 -39.94 18.86 -0.70
C GLU A 162 -39.47 17.39 -0.72
N LYS A 163 -39.75 16.65 -1.80
CA LYS A 163 -39.27 15.27 -1.97
C LYS A 163 -37.93 15.22 -2.71
N ALA A 164 -37.69 16.14 -3.64
CA ALA A 164 -36.47 16.18 -4.42
C ALA A 164 -35.21 16.47 -3.58
N THR A 165 -35.27 17.43 -2.66
CA THR A 165 -34.12 17.82 -1.82
C THR A 165 -33.58 16.67 -0.96
N PRO A 166 -34.41 15.91 -0.20
CA PRO A 166 -33.91 14.76 0.55
C PRO A 166 -33.41 13.61 -0.35
N LEU A 167 -33.98 13.44 -1.55
CA LEU A 167 -33.49 12.46 -2.53
C LEU A 167 -32.09 12.83 -3.05
N LEU A 168 -31.83 14.12 -3.32
CA LEU A 168 -30.51 14.61 -3.69
C LEU A 168 -29.50 14.46 -2.54
N ALA A 169 -29.91 14.76 -1.30
CA ALA A 169 -29.07 14.54 -0.12
C ALA A 169 -28.67 13.07 0.02
N ALA A 170 -29.63 12.15 -0.13
CA ALA A 170 -29.39 10.71 -0.10
C ALA A 170 -28.44 10.27 -1.22
N TYR A 171 -28.58 10.83 -2.43
CA TYR A 171 -27.69 10.57 -3.56
C TYR A 171 -26.23 10.99 -3.25
N ILE A 172 -26.03 12.20 -2.73
CA ILE A 172 -24.70 12.69 -2.33
C ILE A 172 -24.07 11.78 -1.28
N LEU A 173 -24.85 11.34 -0.29
CA LEU A 173 -24.41 10.38 0.73
C LEU A 173 -23.98 9.04 0.13
N VAL A 174 -24.78 8.47 -0.78
CA VAL A 174 -24.48 7.18 -1.42
C VAL A 174 -23.20 7.27 -2.25
N ILE A 175 -22.97 8.38 -2.96
CA ILE A 175 -21.72 8.62 -3.70
C ILE A 175 -20.53 8.78 -2.75
N GLY A 176 -20.67 9.60 -1.71
CA GLY A 176 -19.61 9.78 -0.72
C GLY A 176 -19.23 8.46 -0.06
N PHE A 177 -20.22 7.64 0.29
CA PHE A 177 -20.01 6.32 0.87
C PHE A 177 -19.33 5.35 -0.11
N THR A 178 -19.78 5.30 -1.37
CA THR A 178 -19.18 4.41 -2.38
C THR A 178 -17.74 4.78 -2.72
N ILE A 179 -17.41 6.08 -2.79
CA ILE A 179 -16.02 6.55 -2.98
C ILE A 179 -15.16 6.11 -1.79
N THR A 180 -15.64 6.34 -0.56
CA THR A 180 -14.91 5.99 0.66
C THR A 180 -14.70 4.48 0.78
N LEU A 181 -15.76 3.70 0.53
CA LEU A 181 -15.71 2.24 0.56
C LEU A 181 -14.80 1.68 -0.53
N SER A 182 -14.82 2.25 -1.74
CA SER A 182 -13.92 1.85 -2.83
C SER A 182 -12.46 2.11 -2.49
N GLY A 183 -12.16 3.27 -1.91
CA GLY A 183 -10.82 3.59 -1.40
C GLY A 183 -10.36 2.61 -0.34
N PHE A 184 -11.23 2.31 0.63
CA PHE A 184 -10.95 1.35 1.69
C PHE A 184 -10.75 -0.08 1.17
N LEU A 185 -11.61 -0.54 0.25
CA LEU A 185 -11.50 -1.85 -0.38
C LEU A 185 -10.22 -1.97 -1.21
N LYS A 186 -9.84 -0.92 -1.94
CA LYS A 186 -8.55 -0.86 -2.66
C LYS A 186 -7.38 -1.03 -1.69
N GLN A 187 -7.43 -0.32 -0.57
CA GLN A 187 -6.39 -0.41 0.46
C GLN A 187 -6.34 -1.82 1.07
N ILE A 188 -7.48 -2.47 1.35
CA ILE A 188 -7.52 -3.88 1.79
C ILE A 188 -6.97 -4.82 0.71
N ARG A 189 -7.24 -4.56 -0.57
CA ARG A 189 -6.77 -5.38 -1.69
C ARG A 189 -5.23 -5.36 -1.79
N GLU A 190 -4.61 -4.22 -1.49
CA GLU A 190 -3.15 -4.09 -1.38
C GLU A 190 -2.56 -4.93 -0.23
N PHE A 191 -3.37 -5.39 0.73
CA PHE A 191 -2.99 -6.35 1.78
C PHE A 191 -3.47 -7.79 1.51
N GLY A 192 -3.80 -8.11 0.26
CA GLY A 192 -4.19 -9.44 -0.19
C GLY A 192 -3.00 -10.39 -0.37
N SER A 193 -3.27 -11.70 -0.38
CA SER A 193 -2.25 -12.76 -0.54
C SER A 193 -1.40 -12.60 -1.81
N SER A 194 -2.04 -12.26 -2.94
CA SER A 194 -1.32 -11.98 -4.20
C SER A 194 -0.43 -10.74 -4.11
N SER A 195 -0.85 -9.71 -3.37
CA SER A 195 -0.01 -8.53 -3.13
C SER A 195 1.19 -8.88 -2.26
N TYR A 196 1.00 -9.69 -1.22
CA TYR A 196 2.12 -10.18 -0.41
C TYR A 196 3.10 -11.05 -1.20
N LEU A 197 2.63 -11.85 -2.15
CA LEU A 197 3.52 -12.62 -3.03
C LEU A 197 4.38 -11.69 -3.92
N ASN A 198 3.77 -10.64 -4.49
CA ASN A 198 4.50 -9.63 -5.25
C ASN A 198 5.53 -8.90 -4.36
N ASP A 199 5.15 -8.52 -3.14
CA ASP A 199 6.07 -7.86 -2.20
C ASP A 199 7.24 -8.77 -1.83
N ILE A 200 6.98 -10.07 -1.60
CA ILE A 200 8.02 -11.05 -1.29
C ILE A 200 8.98 -11.22 -2.47
N SER A 201 8.47 -11.34 -3.70
CA SER A 201 9.32 -11.41 -4.91
C SER A 201 10.18 -10.16 -5.08
N PHE A 202 9.59 -8.97 -4.87
CA PHE A 202 10.34 -7.72 -4.88
C PHE A 202 11.46 -7.69 -3.83
N LEU A 203 11.17 -8.13 -2.60
CA LEU A 203 12.17 -8.19 -1.53
C LEU A 203 13.28 -9.20 -1.80
N ILE A 204 12.98 -10.33 -2.44
CA ILE A 204 14.00 -11.28 -2.88
C ILE A 204 14.95 -10.59 -3.87
N HIS A 205 14.42 -9.92 -4.89
CA HIS A 205 15.23 -9.18 -5.85
C HIS A 205 16.07 -8.08 -5.20
N LEU A 206 15.50 -7.30 -4.28
CA LEU A 206 16.22 -6.28 -3.53
C LEU A 206 17.34 -6.89 -2.69
N SER A 207 17.09 -8.05 -2.07
CA SER A 207 18.05 -8.76 -1.24
C SER A 207 19.23 -9.34 -2.03
N LEU A 208 19.00 -9.77 -3.27
CA LEU A 208 20.03 -10.26 -4.18
C LEU A 208 20.86 -9.08 -4.71
N LEU A 209 20.20 -7.97 -5.02
CA LEU A 209 20.87 -6.74 -5.44
C LEU A 209 21.79 -6.20 -4.33
N GLU A 210 21.31 -6.15 -3.09
CA GLU A 210 22.12 -5.71 -1.94
C GLU A 210 23.37 -6.56 -1.74
N VAL A 211 23.26 -7.89 -1.87
CA VAL A 211 24.43 -8.78 -1.84
C VAL A 211 25.37 -8.49 -2.99
N SER A 212 24.86 -8.39 -4.23
CA SER A 212 25.71 -8.13 -5.41
C SER A 212 26.50 -6.81 -5.29
N ILE A 213 25.86 -5.76 -4.74
CA ILE A 213 26.50 -4.46 -4.52
C ILE A 213 27.49 -4.52 -3.36
N GLN A 214 27.29 -5.38 -2.36
CA GLN A 214 28.24 -5.56 -1.24
C GLN A 214 29.41 -6.47 -1.61
N THR A 215 29.24 -7.39 -2.56
CA THR A 215 30.31 -8.26 -3.07
C THR A 215 31.18 -7.58 -4.13
N ASN A 216 30.62 -6.72 -4.97
CA ASN A 216 31.39 -5.94 -5.98
C ASN A 216 32.60 -5.17 -5.40
N PRO A 217 32.47 -4.36 -4.34
CA PRO A 217 33.60 -3.61 -3.78
C PRO A 217 34.61 -4.52 -3.04
N LYS A 218 34.24 -5.75 -2.68
CA LYS A 218 35.16 -6.72 -2.05
C LYS A 218 36.01 -7.45 -3.08
N GLN A 219 35.46 -7.74 -4.25
CA GLN A 219 36.21 -8.37 -5.35
C GLN A 219 37.26 -7.40 -5.94
N GLU A 220 36.95 -6.11 -6.08
CA GLU A 220 37.94 -5.10 -6.50
C GLU A 220 39.10 -4.94 -5.48
N LEU A 221 38.84 -5.08 -4.18
CA LEU A 221 39.86 -5.01 -3.12
C LEU A 221 40.70 -6.30 -2.98
N GLU A 222 40.16 -7.46 -3.35
CA GLU A 222 40.91 -8.72 -3.36
C GLU A 222 41.76 -8.85 -4.63
N GLU A 223 41.27 -8.45 -5.80
CA GLU A 223 42.05 -8.47 -7.05
C GLU A 223 43.26 -7.53 -7.02
N ASP A 224 43.15 -6.36 -6.37
CA ASP A 224 44.29 -5.45 -6.17
C ASP A 224 45.36 -5.99 -5.18
N ASN A 225 44.99 -6.91 -4.28
CA ASN A 225 45.95 -7.52 -3.35
C ASN A 225 46.73 -8.70 -3.93
N TYR A 226 46.28 -9.30 -5.04
CA TYR A 226 46.99 -10.41 -5.68
C TYR A 226 48.09 -9.95 -6.67
N HIS A 227 48.15 -8.66 -7.02
CA HIS A 227 49.10 -8.14 -8.01
C HIS A 227 50.30 -7.35 -7.48
N LEU A 228 50.49 -7.24 -6.16
CA LEU A 228 51.61 -6.49 -5.57
C LEU A 228 52.43 -7.28 -4.55
N VAL A 229 52.92 -8.47 -4.93
CA VAL A 229 54.15 -9.03 -4.34
C VAL A 229 55.33 -8.58 -5.20
N LEU A 230 55.71 -7.31 -5.06
CA LEU A 230 57.00 -6.82 -5.55
C LEU A 230 58.11 -7.45 -4.67
N PRO A 231 59.16 -8.05 -5.26
CA PRO A 231 60.23 -8.63 -4.46
C PRO A 231 60.99 -7.52 -3.70
N SER A 232 61.26 -7.78 -2.42
CA SER A 232 62.03 -6.89 -1.54
C SER A 232 63.42 -6.64 -2.12
N ARG A 233 63.65 -5.42 -2.62
CA ARG A 233 64.99 -4.92 -2.98
C ARG A 233 65.76 -4.50 -1.72
N LYS A 234 66.11 -5.46 -0.85
CA LYS A 234 67.04 -5.20 0.27
C LYS A 234 68.14 -6.23 0.53
N ASP A 235 68.30 -7.25 -0.32
CA ASP A 235 69.47 -8.15 -0.26
C ASP A 235 70.43 -7.93 -1.44
N LYS A 236 70.87 -6.68 -1.62
CA LYS A 236 72.11 -6.37 -2.35
C LYS A 236 72.84 -5.27 -1.58
N HIS A 237 73.95 -5.67 -0.97
CA HIS A 237 74.89 -4.88 -0.17
C HIS A 237 74.58 -4.81 1.33
N LYS A 238 74.99 -5.85 2.06
CA LYS A 238 76.13 -5.77 2.98
C LYS A 238 76.66 -7.17 3.29
#